data_AF-A0A965RE94-F1
#
_entry.id   AF-A0A965RE94-F1
#
_cell.length_a   1.000
_cell.length_b   1.000
_cell.length_c   1.000
_cell.angle_alpha   90.00
_cell.angle_beta   90.00
_cell.angle_gamma   90.00
#
_symmetry.space_group_name_H-M   'P 1'
#
loop_
_entity.id
_entity.type
_entity.pdbx_description
1 polymer ?
#
loop_
_entity_poly.entity_id
_entity_poly.type
_entity_poly.pdbx_seq_one_letter_code
_entity_poly.pdbx_strand_id
1 'polypeptide(L)'
;MHQTETHIESLAKPIIFMMVGPFVSLPMLMDTALTGLLVSLLFMLVARPIAVFASLLVTNVTLKEKLFLCVVRETGVIPVVLAVITVSQFPTMTLLMPLTAWVVIWTLTLLPAITPWWATKLKMLNT
;
A
#
# COMPACT_ATOMS: atom_id res chain seq x y z
N MET A 1 16.42 9.44 -21.92
CA MET A 1 15.20 9.84 -21.19
C MET A 1 14.65 8.66 -20.37
N HIS A 2 14.17 7.58 -21.00
CA HIS A 2 13.60 6.43 -20.25
C HIS A 2 14.57 5.69 -19.31
N GLN A 3 15.81 5.46 -19.75
CA GLN A 3 16.81 4.73 -18.93
C GLN A 3 17.16 5.51 -17.65
N THR A 4 17.34 6.83 -17.74
CA THR A 4 17.60 7.69 -16.57
C THR A 4 16.43 7.73 -15.59
N GLU A 5 15.18 7.74 -16.05
CA GLU A 5 13.99 7.72 -15.18
C GLU A 5 13.89 6.43 -14.37
N THR A 6 14.11 5.28 -15.00
CA THR A 6 14.10 3.97 -14.31
C THR A 6 15.21 3.84 -13.26
N HIS A 7 16.37 4.45 -13.50
CA HIS A 7 17.44 4.52 -12.51
C HIS A 7 17.06 5.36 -11.30
N ILE A 8 16.40 6.51 -11.50
CA ILE A 8 15.95 7.37 -10.40
C ILE A 8 14.90 6.66 -9.53
N GLU A 9 13.92 5.99 -10.14
CA GLU A 9 12.89 5.26 -9.39
C GLU A 9 13.45 4.10 -8.56
N SER A 10 14.41 3.36 -9.13
CA SER A 10 15.05 2.21 -8.48
C SER A 10 15.84 2.62 -7.24
N LEU A 11 16.47 3.80 -7.27
CA LEU A 11 17.24 4.33 -6.16
C LEU A 11 16.36 5.08 -5.14
N ALA A 12 15.35 5.83 -5.61
CA ALA A 12 14.50 6.64 -4.74
C ALA A 12 13.66 5.80 -3.78
N LYS A 13 13.09 4.68 -4.24
CA LYS A 13 12.23 3.82 -3.41
C LYS A 13 12.98 3.31 -2.16
N PRO A 14 14.14 2.63 -2.26
CA PRO A 14 14.92 2.20 -1.08
C PRO A 14 15.37 3.34 -0.19
N ILE A 15 15.82 4.47 -0.76
CA ILE A 15 16.27 5.64 0.01
C ILE A 15 15.13 6.19 0.87
N ILE A 16 13.93 6.34 0.30
CA ILE A 16 12.76 6.82 1.05
C ILE A 16 12.38 5.84 2.15
N PHE A 17 12.44 4.53 1.90
CA PHE A 17 12.19 3.53 2.96
C PHE A 17 13.23 3.58 4.07
N MET A 18 14.51 3.75 3.73
CA MET A 18 15.58 3.84 4.71
C MET A 18 15.52 5.13 5.53
N MET A 19 15.07 6.24 4.92
CA MET A 19 14.84 7.50 5.64
C MET A 19 13.59 7.47 6.52
N VAL A 20 12.52 6.78 6.10
CA VAL A 20 11.27 6.69 6.88
C VAL A 20 11.36 5.66 8.01
N GLY A 21 12.15 4.60 7.86
CA GLY A 21 12.30 3.55 8.88
C GLY A 21 12.56 4.06 10.31
N PRO A 22 13.48 5.03 10.53
CA PRO A 22 13.75 5.62 11.83
C PRO A 22 12.60 6.44 12.43
N PHE A 23 11.62 6.90 11.64
CA PHE A 23 10.46 7.65 12.14
C PHE A 23 9.41 6.75 12.82
N VAL A 24 9.63 5.43 12.84
CA VAL A 24 8.72 4.47 13.45
C VAL A 24 9.25 4.01 14.80
N SER A 25 8.50 4.30 15.87
CA SER A 25 8.83 3.85 17.22
C SER A 25 8.55 2.34 17.39
N LEU A 26 9.60 1.53 17.38
CA LEU A 26 9.54 0.07 17.60
C LEU A 26 8.71 -0.40 18.81
N PRO A 27 8.81 0.21 20.01
CA PRO A 27 8.05 -0.26 21.18
C PRO A 27 6.54 -0.02 21.05
N MET A 28 6.10 1.10 20.48
CA MET A 28 4.67 1.33 20.21
C MET A 28 4.15 0.45 19.07
N LEU A 29 5.03 0.08 18.14
CA LEU A 29 4.71 -0.83 17.04
C LEU A 29 4.33 -2.22 17.56
N MET A 30 5.07 -2.75 18.53
CA MET A 30 4.80 -4.08 19.09
C MET A 30 3.47 -4.13 19.84
N ASP A 31 3.15 -3.09 20.60
CA ASP A 31 1.90 -2.99 21.38
C ASP A 31 0.66 -2.90 20.45
N THR A 32 0.80 -2.16 19.34
CA THR A 32 -0.29 -1.94 18.37
C THR A 32 -0.30 -2.94 17.21
N ALA A 33 0.51 -3.99 17.24
CA ALA A 33 0.69 -4.92 16.11
C ALA A 33 -0.62 -5.57 15.65
N LEU A 34 -1.46 -6.00 16.61
CA LEU A 34 -2.72 -6.64 16.31
C LEU A 34 -3.75 -5.66 15.72
N THR A 35 -3.83 -4.47 16.30
CA THR A 35 -4.72 -3.40 15.84
C THR A 35 -4.30 -2.89 14.46
N GLY A 36 -3.00 -2.70 14.25
CA GLY A 36 -2.42 -2.30 12.96
C GLY A 36 -2.66 -3.34 11.87
N LEU A 37 -2.54 -4.62 12.18
CA LEU A 37 -2.89 -5.71 11.25
C LEU A 37 -4.37 -5.65 10.86
N LEU A 38 -5.29 -5.57 11.82
CA LEU A 38 -6.73 -5.50 11.54
C LEU A 38 -7.11 -4.30 10.67
N VAL A 39 -6.58 -3.11 10.99
CA VAL A 39 -6.82 -1.90 10.21
C VAL A 39 -6.24 -2.04 8.80
N SER A 40 -5.03 -2.58 8.66
CA SER A 40 -4.41 -2.79 7.36
C SER A 40 -5.21 -3.73 6.47
N LEU A 41 -5.73 -4.81 7.06
CA LEU A 41 -6.55 -5.79 6.34
C LEU A 41 -7.88 -5.17 5.91
N LEU A 42 -8.51 -4.37 6.76
CA LEU A 42 -9.72 -3.62 6.43
C LEU A 42 -9.47 -2.65 5.26
N PHE A 43 -8.37 -1.89 5.29
CA PHE A 43 -8.02 -1.00 4.19
C PHE A 43 -7.75 -1.74 2.87
N MET A 44 -7.06 -2.89 2.94
CA MET A 44 -6.75 -3.68 1.75
C MET A 44 -7.97 -4.39 1.16
N LEU A 45 -8.85 -4.95 1.99
CA LEU A 45 -9.98 -5.75 1.54
C LEU A 45 -11.27 -4.96 1.34
N VAL A 46 -11.42 -3.80 1.97
CA VAL A 46 -12.64 -3.00 1.92
C VAL A 46 -12.40 -1.68 1.19
N ALA A 47 -11.48 -0.84 1.68
CA ALA A 47 -11.28 0.48 1.12
C ALA A 47 -10.81 0.43 -0.36
N ARG A 48 -9.92 -0.51 -0.70
CA ARG A 48 -9.44 -0.68 -2.08
C ARG A 48 -10.52 -1.14 -3.05
N PRO A 49 -11.25 -2.25 -2.81
CA PRO A 49 -12.32 -2.65 -3.71
C PRO A 49 -13.37 -1.56 -3.86
N ILE A 50 -13.76 -0.89 -2.77
CA ILE A 50 -14.73 0.22 -2.85
C ILE A 50 -14.22 1.32 -3.78
N ALA A 51 -12.95 1.75 -3.65
CA ALA A 51 -12.38 2.78 -4.51
C ALA A 51 -12.36 2.36 -5.99
N VAL A 52 -12.00 1.11 -6.28
CA VAL A 52 -11.97 0.58 -7.65
C VAL A 52 -13.38 0.41 -8.21
N PHE A 53 -14.33 -0.13 -7.44
CA PHE A 53 -15.72 -0.27 -7.85
C PHE A 53 -16.39 1.10 -8.07
N ALA A 54 -16.08 2.10 -7.24
CA ALA A 54 -16.57 3.46 -7.42
C ALA A 54 -16.00 4.12 -8.67
N SER A 55 -14.69 3.97 -8.91
CA SER A 55 -14.02 4.53 -10.09
C SER A 55 -14.46 3.84 -11.39
N LEU A 56 -14.59 2.52 -11.38
CA LEU A 56 -15.01 1.71 -12.54
C LEU A 56 -16.53 1.51 -12.62
N LEU A 57 -17.33 2.21 -11.80
CA LEU A 57 -18.78 2.28 -11.98
C LEU A 57 -19.12 3.08 -13.25
N VAL A 58 -18.26 4.03 -13.60
CA VAL A 58 -18.38 4.89 -14.80
C VAL A 58 -17.89 4.18 -16.06
N THR A 59 -17.09 3.11 -15.95
CA THR A 59 -16.42 2.46 -17.09
C THR A 59 -16.92 1.02 -17.30
N ASN A 60 -17.18 0.63 -18.56
CA ASN A 60 -17.62 -0.72 -18.97
C ASN A 60 -16.47 -1.76 -18.93
N VAL A 61 -15.90 -2.00 -17.74
CA VAL A 61 -14.82 -2.96 -17.52
C VAL A 61 -15.41 -4.28 -17.00
N THR A 62 -14.88 -5.42 -17.44
CA THR A 62 -15.39 -6.73 -16.98
C THR A 62 -15.06 -7.00 -15.52
N LEU A 63 -15.90 -7.79 -14.82
CA LEU A 63 -15.70 -8.10 -13.39
C LEU A 63 -14.32 -8.72 -13.08
N LYS A 64 -13.74 -9.46 -14.03
CA LYS A 64 -12.40 -10.05 -13.92
C LYS A 64 -11.30 -8.98 -13.86
N GLU A 65 -11.38 -7.98 -14.72
CA GLU A 65 -10.46 -6.85 -14.76
C GLU A 65 -10.63 -5.92 -13.54
N LYS A 66 -11.87 -5.69 -13.09
CA LYS A 66 -12.13 -4.94 -11.85
C LYS A 66 -11.44 -5.59 -10.65
N LEU A 67 -11.57 -6.92 -10.53
CA LEU A 67 -10.94 -7.69 -9.47
C LEU A 67 -9.41 -7.70 -9.57
N PHE A 68 -8.85 -7.79 -10.79
CA PHE A 68 -7.40 -7.65 -11.00
C PHE A 68 -6.88 -6.30 -10.52
N LEU A 69 -7.56 -5.22 -10.92
CA LEU A 69 -7.20 -3.85 -10.56
C LEU A 69 -7.31 -3.56 -9.06
N CYS A 70 -8.19 -4.28 -8.34
CA CYS A 70 -8.24 -4.18 -6.87
C CYS A 70 -6.96 -4.68 -6.20
N VAL A 71 -6.32 -5.70 -6.79
CA VAL A 71 -5.15 -6.38 -6.23
C VAL A 71 -3.84 -5.74 -6.66
N VAL A 72 -3.78 -5.27 -7.91
CA VAL A 72 -2.59 -4.57 -8.42
C VAL A 72 -2.35 -3.28 -7.64
N ARG A 73 -1.09 -3.04 -7.29
CA ARG A 73 -0.68 -1.82 -6.60
C ARG A 73 0.24 -1.02 -7.49
N GLU A 74 -0.19 0.21 -7.81
CA GLU A 74 0.60 1.17 -8.56
C GLU A 74 1.70 1.83 -7.71
N THR A 75 1.44 2.22 -6.45
CA THR A 75 2.45 2.99 -5.68
C THR A 75 2.57 2.66 -4.19
N GLY A 76 3.81 2.30 -3.86
CA GLY A 76 4.43 2.10 -2.55
C GLY A 76 4.33 3.25 -1.58
N VAL A 77 4.76 4.38 -2.10
CA VAL A 77 5.52 5.37 -1.34
C VAL A 77 4.63 6.56 -0.97
N ILE A 78 3.70 6.92 -1.84
CA ILE A 78 2.80 8.05 -1.67
C ILE A 78 2.04 8.02 -0.33
N PRO A 79 1.34 6.92 0.05
CA PRO A 79 0.63 6.88 1.33
C PRO A 79 1.56 6.94 2.54
N VAL A 80 2.80 6.43 2.41
CA VAL A 80 3.82 6.49 3.48
C VAL A 80 4.19 7.94 3.76
N VAL A 81 4.53 8.67 2.70
CA VAL A 81 4.95 10.08 2.80
C VAL A 81 3.79 10.93 3.32
N LEU A 82 2.57 10.72 2.82
CA LEU A 82 1.37 11.43 3.31
C LEU A 82 1.09 11.16 4.80
N ALA A 83 1.27 9.92 5.26
CA ALA A 83 1.11 9.57 6.67
C ALA A 83 2.15 10.28 7.54
N VAL A 84 3.43 10.27 7.15
CA VAL A 84 4.51 10.97 7.87
C VAL A 84 4.24 12.47 7.96
N ILE A 85 3.79 13.09 6.85
CA ILE A 85 3.42 14.51 6.85
C ILE A 85 2.23 14.77 7.79
N THR A 86 1.17 13.96 7.72
CA THR A 86 -0.03 14.12 8.55
C THR A 86 0.27 14.01 10.04
N VAL A 87 1.10 13.04 10.43
CA VAL A 87 1.56 12.87 11.82
C VAL A 87 2.41 14.07 12.27
N SER A 88 3.24 14.61 11.37
CA SER A 88 4.05 15.80 11.66
C SER A 88 3.20 17.06 11.86
N GLN A 89 2.03 17.14 11.22
CA GLN A 89 1.09 18.25 11.40
C GLN A 89 0.19 18.09 12.64
N PHE A 90 -0.12 16.85 13.06
CA PHE A 90 -1.02 16.55 14.17
C PHE A 90 -0.37 15.61 15.22
N PRO A 91 0.60 16.12 16.01
CA PRO A 91 1.34 15.31 16.99
C PRO A 91 0.48 14.79 18.17
N THR A 92 -0.73 15.33 18.36
CA THR A 92 -1.67 14.88 19.40
C THR A 92 -2.16 13.44 19.18
N MET A 93 -2.06 12.93 17.94
CA MET A 93 -2.56 11.60 17.56
C MET A 93 -1.41 10.56 17.60
N THR A 94 -0.90 10.26 18.78
CA THR A 94 0.24 9.35 19.00
C THR A 94 0.04 7.94 18.43
N LEU A 95 -1.21 7.49 18.26
CA LEU A 95 -1.56 6.19 17.67
C LEU A 95 -1.49 6.16 16.13
N LEU A 96 -1.57 7.30 15.46
CA LEU A 96 -1.62 7.35 13.98
C LEU A 96 -0.28 6.92 13.36
N MET A 97 0.84 7.24 14.01
CA MET A 97 2.18 6.87 13.55
C MET A 97 2.39 5.34 13.48
N PRO A 98 2.24 4.57 14.58
CA PRO A 98 2.45 3.13 14.53
C PRO A 98 1.38 2.41 13.68
N LEU A 99 0.13 2.87 13.68
CA LEU A 99 -0.93 2.28 12.83
C LEU A 99 -0.63 2.46 11.35
N THR A 100 -0.24 3.66 10.91
CA THR A 100 0.09 3.90 9.50
C THR A 100 1.33 3.14 9.07
N ALA A 101 2.36 3.06 9.91
CA ALA A 101 3.53 2.23 9.66
C ALA A 101 3.15 0.75 9.47
N TRP A 102 2.29 0.20 10.33
CA TRP A 102 1.77 -1.16 10.17
C TRP A 102 1.00 -1.35 8.87
N VAL A 103 0.11 -0.43 8.53
CA VAL A 103 -0.65 -0.48 7.27
C VAL A 103 0.30 -0.51 6.08
N VAL A 104 1.33 0.32 6.09
CA VAL A 104 2.34 0.38 5.03
C VAL A 104 3.13 -0.92 4.94
N ILE A 105 3.67 -1.42 6.05
CA ILE A 105 4.44 -2.66 6.11
C ILE A 105 3.60 -3.82 5.58
N TRP A 106 2.40 -4.02 6.12
CA TRP A 106 1.52 -5.09 5.68
C TRP A 106 1.13 -4.95 4.21
N THR A 107 0.87 -3.74 3.73
CA THR A 107 0.51 -3.51 2.32
C THR A 107 1.68 -3.86 1.39
N LEU A 108 2.91 -3.51 1.77
CA LEU A 108 4.11 -3.78 0.96
C LEU A 108 4.52 -5.24 1.00
N THR A 109 4.23 -5.95 2.08
CA THR A 109 4.56 -7.37 2.18
C THR A 109 3.49 -8.25 1.55
N LEU A 110 2.20 -8.01 1.85
CA LEU A 110 1.10 -8.87 1.40
C LEU A 110 0.73 -8.66 -0.06
N LEU A 111 0.61 -7.42 -0.55
CA LEU A 111 0.11 -7.20 -1.92
C LEU A 111 1.07 -7.74 -2.99
N PRO A 112 2.38 -7.50 -2.96
CA PRO A 112 3.31 -8.09 -3.93
C PRO A 112 3.33 -9.62 -3.87
N ALA A 113 3.13 -10.21 -2.70
CA ALA A 113 3.02 -11.67 -2.54
C ALA A 113 1.71 -12.22 -3.15
N ILE A 114 0.60 -11.49 -3.01
CA ILE A 114 -0.71 -11.89 -3.50
C ILE A 114 -0.87 -11.64 -5.01
N THR A 115 -0.25 -10.58 -5.56
CA THR A 115 -0.35 -10.19 -6.98
C THR A 115 -0.10 -11.35 -7.96
N PRO A 116 1.02 -12.12 -7.90
CA PRO A 116 1.27 -13.20 -8.86
C PRO A 116 0.24 -14.33 -8.73
N TRP A 117 -0.16 -14.67 -7.51
CA TRP A 117 -1.18 -15.70 -7.26
C TRP A 117 -2.55 -15.31 -7.83
N TRP A 118 -2.93 -14.04 -7.66
CA TRP A 118 -4.18 -13.49 -8.19
C TRP A 118 -4.18 -13.39 -9.72
N ALA A 119 -3.04 -13.04 -10.32
CA ALA A 119 -2.86 -13.01 -11.77
C ALA A 119 -3.07 -14.40 -12.39
N THR A 120 -2.54 -15.47 -11.76
CA THR A 120 -2.76 -16.84 -12.21
C THR A 120 -4.21 -17.28 -12.06
N LYS A 121 -4.87 -16.93 -10.95
CA LYS A 121 -6.29 -17.24 -10.68
C LYS A 121 -7.24 -16.65 -11.72
N LEU A 122 -6.92 -15.49 -12.27
CA LEU A 122 -7.74 -14.79 -13.27
C LEU A 122 -7.54 -15.26 -14.71
N LYS A 123 -6.56 -16.15 -14.98
CA LYS A 123 -6.20 -16.61 -16.34
C LYS A 123 -5.93 -15.47 -17.34
N MET A 124 -5.42 -14.33 -16.87
CA MET A 124 -5.05 -13.21 -17.77
C MET A 124 -3.66 -13.38 -18.41
N LEU A 125 -2.85 -14.30 -17.89
CA LEU A 125 -1.64 -14.76 -18.55
C LEU A 125 -2.03 -15.88 -19.52
N ASN A 126 -2.54 -15.51 -20.69
CA ASN A 126 -2.46 -16.40 -21.83
C ASN A 126 -0.99 -16.45 -22.26
N THR A 127 -0.45 -17.65 -22.40
CA THR A 127 0.83 -17.94 -23.04
C THR A 127 1.05 -17.12 -24.31
#